data_AF-A0A833ST22-F1
#
_entry.id   AF-A0A833ST22-F1
#
_cell.length_a   1.000
_cell.length_b   1.000
_cell.length_c   1.000
_cell.angle_alpha   90.00
_cell.angle_beta   90.00
_cell.angle_gamma   90.00
#
_symmetry.space_group_name_H-M   'P 1'
#
loop_
_entity.id
_entity.type
_entity.pdbx_description
1 polymer ?
#
loop_
_entity_poly.entity_id
_entity_poly.type
_entity_poly.pdbx_seq_one_letter_code
_entity_poly.pdbx_strand_id
1 'polypeptide(L)'
;MVLKPKTTEQVSAILKYCNERNLPVVPQGGNTGLVGGSVPVYDEIVLSTSSMNNVISFDEVSGILVCEAGCILENLDNHVAKHGYMMPLDLGAKGTCQIGGNVATNAGGLRLLRYGSLHGTVLGIEAVLADGTVIDCLSTMRKDNTGYDLKQLFIGSEGTLGVVTKVSILTPPRSSSKNVALLACEDFSSVQKAFVEAKKHLGEVLSAVEFMDRQSLDIVLSQQDWTKDPLETPSPYYVLIETSGSNSDHDMEKLNEYLENVMGSGVVVDGTVAQDEAQARKLFLIREDITVALAARGYVYKYDVSLPIEQYYKIAEETRERLAPSDAKVVCYGHIGDCNVHLNISTLKYEEQVFNALEPFVFE
;
A
#
# COMPACT_ATOMS: atom_id res chain seq x y z
N MET A 1 15.22 12.31 22.16
CA MET A 1 16.48 11.53 22.00
C MET A 1 16.26 10.46 20.94
N VAL A 2 17.27 10.07 20.14
CA VAL A 2 17.13 8.99 19.13
C VAL A 2 18.17 7.90 19.37
N LEU A 3 17.71 6.65 19.50
CA LEU A 3 18.55 5.46 19.66
C LEU A 3 18.49 4.62 18.38
N LYS A 4 19.64 4.09 17.95
CA LYS A 4 19.78 3.29 16.71
C LYS A 4 20.45 1.95 17.03
N PRO A 5 19.73 1.03 17.69
CA PRO A 5 20.27 -0.31 17.98
C PRO A 5 20.58 -1.06 16.68
N LYS A 6 21.52 -2.00 16.77
CA LYS A 6 21.96 -2.88 15.69
C LYS A 6 21.54 -4.33 15.91
N THR A 7 21.06 -4.68 17.10
CA THR A 7 20.67 -6.05 17.45
C THR A 7 19.45 -6.07 18.36
N THR A 8 18.75 -7.21 18.39
CA THR A 8 17.60 -7.45 19.28
C THR A 8 17.96 -7.32 20.75
N GLU A 9 19.16 -7.74 21.15
CA GLU A 9 19.64 -7.63 22.53
C GLU A 9 19.81 -6.17 22.95
N GLN A 10 20.23 -5.30 22.02
CA GLN A 10 20.30 -3.87 22.29
C GLN A 10 18.91 -3.26 22.44
N VAL A 11 17.93 -3.66 21.62
CA VAL A 11 16.53 -3.25 21.77
C VAL A 11 15.98 -3.70 23.13
N SER A 12 16.19 -4.97 23.51
CA SER A 12 15.84 -5.53 24.81
C SER A 12 16.44 -4.75 25.98
N ALA A 13 17.73 -4.47 25.96
CA ALA A 13 18.40 -3.70 27.00
C ALA A 13 17.86 -2.26 27.10
N ILE A 14 17.56 -1.61 25.97
CA ILE A 14 16.99 -0.27 25.94
C ILE A 14 15.58 -0.28 26.54
N LEU A 15 14.69 -1.16 26.07
CA LEU A 15 13.30 -1.21 26.54
C LEU A 15 13.23 -1.57 28.03
N LYS A 16 14.06 -2.52 28.49
CA LYS A 16 14.20 -2.83 29.92
C LYS A 16 14.59 -1.59 30.74
N TYR A 17 15.61 -0.85 30.28
CA TYR A 17 16.04 0.38 30.96
C TYR A 17 14.94 1.44 31.01
N CYS A 18 14.22 1.62 29.90
CA CYS A 18 13.10 2.56 29.81
C CYS A 18 11.94 2.16 30.72
N ASN A 19 11.59 0.87 30.76
CA ASN A 19 10.53 0.33 31.59
C ASN A 19 10.84 0.47 33.10
N GLU A 20 12.08 0.20 33.51
CA GLU A 20 12.54 0.43 34.90
C GLU A 20 12.46 1.90 35.34
N ARG A 21 12.40 2.83 34.39
CA ARG A 21 12.44 4.29 34.63
C ARG A 21 11.19 5.03 34.16
N ASN A 22 10.18 4.30 33.69
CA ASN A 22 8.96 4.87 33.09
C ASN A 22 9.26 5.92 32.00
N LEU A 23 10.23 5.64 31.12
CA LEU A 23 10.55 6.49 29.98
C LEU A 23 9.74 6.03 28.76
N PRO A 24 8.91 6.88 28.15
CA PRO A 24 8.14 6.51 26.99
C PRO A 24 9.02 6.36 25.74
N VAL A 25 8.65 5.42 24.88
CA VAL A 25 9.42 5.04 23.67
C VAL A 25 8.48 5.03 22.47
N VAL A 26 8.91 5.63 21.37
CA VAL A 26 8.25 5.56 20.06
C VAL A 26 9.13 4.75 19.10
N PRO A 27 8.71 3.54 18.71
CA PRO A 27 9.39 2.78 17.67
C PRO A 27 9.25 3.52 16.33
N GLN A 28 10.36 3.65 15.58
CA GLN A 28 10.35 4.34 14.30
C GLN A 28 11.11 3.54 13.24
N GLY A 29 10.39 3.20 12.16
CA GLY A 29 10.97 2.60 10.95
C GLY A 29 11.39 3.67 9.94
N GLY A 30 10.90 3.54 8.70
CA GLY A 30 11.16 4.52 7.62
C GLY A 30 10.48 5.89 7.80
N ASN A 31 9.65 6.07 8.83
CA ASN A 31 8.87 7.29 9.08
C ASN A 31 7.99 7.73 7.90
N THR A 32 7.34 6.76 7.26
CA THR A 32 6.43 6.96 6.11
C THR A 32 4.96 6.77 6.48
N GLY A 33 4.65 6.63 7.78
CA GLY A 33 3.28 6.46 8.27
C GLY A 33 2.47 7.75 8.15
N LEU A 34 1.16 7.62 7.98
CA LEU A 34 0.26 8.74 7.66
C LEU A 34 -0.68 9.14 8.81
N VAL A 35 -0.61 8.45 9.94
CA VAL A 35 -1.50 8.64 11.10
C VAL A 35 -0.77 9.19 12.34
N GLY A 36 0.46 9.68 12.18
CA GLY A 36 1.24 10.28 13.27
C GLY A 36 1.89 9.30 14.25
N GLY A 37 1.62 7.99 14.16
CA GLY A 37 2.16 6.99 15.09
C GLY A 37 3.68 6.81 15.05
N SER A 38 4.37 7.31 14.00
CA SER A 38 5.82 7.16 13.84
C SER A 38 6.63 8.31 14.46
N VAL A 39 6.00 9.30 15.09
CA VAL A 39 6.69 10.46 15.69
C VAL A 39 6.27 10.68 17.15
N PRO A 40 7.19 11.16 18.02
CA PRO A 40 6.87 11.59 19.39
C PRO A 40 5.84 12.72 19.42
N VAL A 41 4.96 12.73 20.42
CA VAL A 41 4.07 13.88 20.71
C VAL A 41 4.78 14.88 21.62
N TYR A 42 5.55 14.38 22.59
CA TYR A 42 6.27 15.17 23.58
C TYR A 42 7.79 14.90 23.45
N ASP A 43 8.35 14.21 24.43
CA ASP A 43 9.78 13.97 24.60
C ASP A 43 10.13 12.47 24.57
N GLU A 44 9.25 11.64 24.02
CA GLU A 44 9.46 10.20 23.91
C GLU A 44 10.79 9.86 23.21
N ILE A 45 11.43 8.79 23.68
CA ILE A 45 12.65 8.30 23.08
C ILE A 45 12.30 7.63 21.75
N VAL A 46 12.87 8.13 20.66
CA VAL A 46 12.72 7.47 19.36
C VAL A 46 13.67 6.27 19.31
N LEU A 47 13.10 5.07 19.14
CA LEU A 47 13.85 3.84 18.92
C LEU A 47 13.79 3.48 17.44
N SER A 48 14.85 3.84 16.72
CA SER A 48 14.94 3.72 15.26
C SER A 48 15.51 2.36 14.86
N THR A 49 14.78 1.59 14.06
CA THR A 49 15.23 0.29 13.54
C THR A 49 16.19 0.41 12.34
N SER A 50 16.49 1.63 11.86
CA SER A 50 17.31 1.89 10.67
C SER A 50 18.67 1.19 10.61
N SER A 51 19.24 0.81 11.75
CA SER A 51 20.54 0.14 11.85
C SER A 51 20.46 -1.38 12.01
N MET A 52 19.24 -1.94 12.00
CA MET A 52 18.92 -3.36 11.94
C MET A 52 18.46 -3.69 10.51
N ASN A 53 19.37 -3.66 9.54
CA ASN A 53 19.06 -3.67 8.12
C ASN A 53 19.68 -4.85 7.34
N ASN A 54 19.98 -5.95 8.03
CA ASN A 54 20.55 -7.15 7.42
C ASN A 54 19.49 -8.16 6.97
N VAL A 55 19.71 -8.75 5.80
CA VAL A 55 19.06 -10.02 5.44
C VAL A 55 19.77 -11.14 6.19
N ILE A 56 19.02 -11.97 6.91
CA ILE A 56 19.55 -13.05 7.74
C ILE A 56 19.67 -14.34 6.92
N SER A 57 18.63 -14.68 6.16
CA SER A 57 18.63 -15.83 5.26
C SER A 57 17.57 -15.69 4.17
N PHE A 58 17.79 -16.38 3.05
CA PHE A 58 16.81 -16.59 2.01
C PHE A 58 16.89 -18.04 1.53
N ASP A 59 15.78 -18.77 1.57
CA ASP A 59 15.69 -20.12 1.02
C ASP A 59 15.11 -20.07 -0.39
N GLU A 60 15.97 -20.26 -1.39
CA GLU A 60 15.61 -20.21 -2.81
C GLU A 60 14.61 -21.29 -3.24
N VAL A 61 14.47 -22.37 -2.46
CA VAL A 61 13.52 -23.46 -2.76
C VAL A 61 12.13 -23.10 -2.27
N SER A 62 12.02 -22.62 -1.03
CA SER A 62 10.72 -22.31 -0.43
C SER A 62 10.27 -20.86 -0.65
N GLY A 63 11.17 -19.96 -1.05
CA GLY A 63 10.91 -18.53 -1.17
C GLY A 63 10.78 -17.82 0.17
N ILE A 64 11.35 -18.37 1.25
CA ILE A 64 11.22 -17.77 2.59
C ILE A 64 12.41 -16.84 2.85
N LEU A 65 12.08 -15.58 3.17
CA LEU A 65 13.01 -14.54 3.53
C LEU A 65 12.97 -14.30 5.04
N VAL A 66 14.13 -14.30 5.69
CA VAL A 66 14.30 -13.84 7.08
C VAL A 66 15.21 -12.61 7.08
N CYS A 67 14.75 -11.52 7.68
CA CYS A 67 15.49 -10.25 7.70
C CYS A 67 15.22 -9.46 8.97
N GLU A 68 16.07 -8.47 9.23
CA GLU A 68 15.88 -7.52 10.32
C GLU A 68 14.81 -6.47 9.97
N ALA A 69 14.14 -5.95 10.99
CA ALA A 69 12.99 -5.05 10.86
C ALA A 69 13.28 -3.73 10.14
N GLY A 70 14.53 -3.28 10.10
CA GLY A 70 14.97 -2.05 9.45
C GLY A 70 15.32 -2.21 7.97
N CYS A 71 15.18 -3.41 7.38
CA CYS A 71 15.37 -3.58 5.94
C CYS A 71 14.34 -2.79 5.13
N ILE A 72 14.82 -1.95 4.21
CA ILE A 72 13.98 -1.17 3.28
C ILE A 72 13.29 -2.12 2.30
N LEU A 73 11.99 -1.93 2.06
CA LEU A 73 11.18 -2.82 1.22
C LEU A 73 11.76 -2.98 -0.20
N GLU A 74 12.14 -1.88 -0.86
CA GLU A 74 12.76 -1.92 -2.19
C GLU A 74 14.07 -2.71 -2.21
N ASN A 75 14.88 -2.60 -1.16
CA ASN A 75 16.12 -3.38 -1.05
C ASN A 75 15.83 -4.88 -0.88
N LEU A 76 14.77 -5.23 -0.15
CA LEU A 76 14.33 -6.62 -0.02
C LEU A 76 13.81 -7.17 -1.35
N ASP A 77 12.97 -6.42 -2.08
CA ASP A 77 12.49 -6.83 -3.41
C ASP A 77 13.65 -7.05 -4.39
N ASN A 78 14.59 -6.11 -4.45
CA ASN A 78 15.80 -6.21 -5.26
C ASN A 78 16.71 -7.38 -4.84
N HIS A 79 16.72 -7.75 -3.56
CA HIS A 79 17.47 -8.89 -3.07
C HIS A 79 16.86 -10.20 -3.58
N VAL A 80 15.57 -10.42 -3.35
CA VAL A 80 14.88 -11.67 -3.74
C VAL A 80 14.66 -11.77 -5.26
N ALA A 81 14.63 -10.64 -5.99
CA ALA A 81 14.58 -10.60 -7.45
C ALA A 81 15.72 -11.38 -8.11
N LYS A 82 16.91 -11.37 -7.52
CA LYS A 82 18.10 -12.07 -8.04
C LYS A 82 17.91 -13.59 -8.07
N HIS A 83 16.97 -14.09 -7.29
CA HIS A 83 16.64 -15.50 -7.17
C HIS A 83 15.29 -15.86 -7.83
N GLY A 84 14.70 -14.93 -8.59
CA GLY A 84 13.41 -15.16 -9.27
C GLY A 84 12.18 -15.01 -8.37
N TYR A 85 12.29 -14.27 -7.26
CA TYR A 85 11.20 -13.99 -6.33
C TYR A 85 10.89 -12.49 -6.23
N MET A 86 9.82 -12.14 -5.53
CA MET A 86 9.41 -10.75 -5.29
C MET A 86 8.76 -10.63 -3.91
N MET A 87 8.76 -9.42 -3.34
CA MET A 87 8.04 -9.19 -2.09
C MET A 87 6.52 -9.32 -2.31
N PRO A 88 5.76 -9.89 -1.33
CA PRO A 88 4.32 -10.09 -1.47
C PRO A 88 3.50 -8.79 -1.39
N LEU A 89 4.14 -7.68 -1.00
CA LEU A 89 3.55 -6.35 -0.92
C LEU A 89 4.39 -5.35 -1.72
N ASP A 90 3.74 -4.31 -2.22
CA ASP A 90 4.39 -3.17 -2.88
C ASP A 90 3.55 -1.90 -2.63
N LEU A 91 4.22 -0.78 -2.41
CA LEU A 91 3.58 0.49 -2.03
C LEU A 91 4.47 1.68 -2.43
N GLY A 92 3.86 2.86 -2.61
CA GLY A 92 4.57 4.05 -3.12
C GLY A 92 5.79 4.48 -2.28
N ALA A 93 5.79 4.17 -0.98
CA ALA A 93 6.91 4.45 -0.07
C ALA A 93 8.03 3.38 -0.07
N LYS A 94 8.06 2.43 -1.03
CA LYS A 94 8.97 1.26 -1.03
C LYS A 94 10.46 1.59 -0.84
N GLY A 95 10.90 2.74 -1.35
CA GLY A 95 12.29 3.19 -1.25
C GLY A 95 12.69 3.69 0.15
N THR A 96 11.74 3.84 1.08
CA THR A 96 12.00 4.36 2.44
C THR A 96 11.34 3.51 3.53
N CYS A 97 10.16 2.95 3.29
CA CYS A 97 9.48 2.12 4.28
C CYS A 97 10.32 0.88 4.61
N GLN A 98 10.25 0.46 5.87
CA GLN A 98 11.02 -0.66 6.40
C GLN A 98 10.08 -1.81 6.75
N ILE A 99 10.54 -3.05 6.60
CA ILE A 99 9.69 -4.25 6.73
C ILE A 99 9.03 -4.38 8.09
N GLY A 100 9.71 -4.00 9.18
CA GLY A 100 9.13 -3.98 10.52
C GLY A 100 8.02 -2.94 10.67
N GLY A 101 8.15 -1.78 9.99
CA GLY A 101 7.09 -0.78 9.90
C GLY A 101 5.88 -1.31 9.12
N ASN A 102 6.12 -1.94 7.97
CA ASN A 102 5.04 -2.56 7.18
C ASN A 102 4.26 -3.60 7.99
N VAL A 103 4.97 -4.45 8.76
CA VAL A 103 4.35 -5.44 9.66
C VAL A 103 3.57 -4.74 10.77
N ALA A 104 4.17 -3.77 11.46
CA ALA A 104 3.53 -3.06 12.57
C ALA A 104 2.26 -2.32 12.14
N THR A 105 2.17 -1.84 10.89
CA THR A 105 0.98 -1.17 10.36
C THR A 105 0.06 -2.08 9.54
N ASN A 106 0.36 -3.39 9.43
CA ASN A 106 -0.31 -4.33 8.53
C ASN A 106 -0.50 -3.74 7.11
N ALA A 107 0.59 -3.23 6.53
CA ALA A 107 0.55 -2.54 5.24
C ALA A 107 -0.07 -3.44 4.15
N GLY A 108 -1.03 -2.88 3.42
CA GLY A 108 -1.61 -3.50 2.23
C GLY A 108 -0.81 -3.18 0.97
N GLY A 109 -1.34 -2.25 0.16
CA GLY A 109 -0.68 -1.74 -1.04
C GLY A 109 -1.15 -2.42 -2.32
N LEU A 110 -0.45 -2.12 -3.41
CA LEU A 110 -0.90 -2.33 -4.81
C LEU A 110 -1.15 -3.80 -5.19
N ARG A 111 -0.58 -4.75 -4.43
CA ARG A 111 -0.62 -6.19 -4.74
C ARG A 111 -1.41 -7.00 -3.71
N LEU A 112 -2.11 -6.34 -2.79
CA LEU A 112 -2.91 -7.01 -1.76
C LEU A 112 -3.98 -7.91 -2.38
N LEU A 113 -4.57 -7.49 -3.50
CA LEU A 113 -5.55 -8.29 -4.25
C LEU A 113 -5.04 -9.69 -4.60
N ARG A 114 -3.75 -9.84 -4.92
CA ARG A 114 -3.16 -11.12 -5.35
C ARG A 114 -2.53 -11.92 -4.24
N TYR A 115 -1.77 -11.28 -3.37
CA TYR A 115 -0.95 -11.98 -2.36
C TYR A 115 -1.53 -11.89 -0.95
N GLY A 116 -2.59 -11.09 -0.76
CA GLY A 116 -3.31 -10.95 0.50
C GLY A 116 -2.57 -10.13 1.55
N SER A 117 -3.10 -10.17 2.77
CA SER A 117 -2.58 -9.44 3.93
C SER A 117 -1.28 -10.04 4.47
N LEU A 118 -0.48 -9.20 5.14
CA LEU A 118 0.66 -9.62 5.95
C LEU A 118 0.30 -10.64 7.03
N HIS A 119 -0.94 -10.66 7.53
CA HIS A 119 -1.42 -11.72 8.42
C HIS A 119 -1.28 -13.14 7.82
N GLY A 120 -1.30 -13.27 6.49
CA GLY A 120 -1.14 -14.54 5.79
C GLY A 120 0.27 -14.80 5.24
N THR A 121 1.03 -13.75 4.88
CA THR A 121 2.34 -13.87 4.24
C THR A 121 3.52 -13.80 5.20
N VAL A 122 3.36 -13.15 6.36
CA VAL A 122 4.34 -13.22 7.45
C VAL A 122 4.25 -14.60 8.10
N LEU A 123 5.36 -15.32 8.13
CA LEU A 123 5.47 -16.66 8.72
C LEU A 123 5.89 -16.60 10.18
N GLY A 124 6.69 -15.60 10.55
CA GLY A 124 7.21 -15.46 11.90
C GLY A 124 7.76 -14.06 12.16
N ILE A 125 7.87 -13.72 13.45
CA ILE A 125 8.50 -12.48 13.91
C ILE A 125 9.37 -12.77 15.14
N GLU A 126 10.38 -11.95 15.32
CA GLU A 126 11.00 -11.74 16.64
C GLU A 126 10.60 -10.33 17.09
N ALA A 127 10.15 -10.21 18.33
CA ALA A 127 9.72 -8.92 18.89
C ALA A 127 10.21 -8.76 20.32
N VAL A 128 10.32 -7.51 20.78
CA VAL A 128 10.73 -7.17 22.15
C VAL A 128 9.60 -6.42 22.84
N LEU A 129 9.12 -6.94 23.96
CA LEU A 129 8.08 -6.33 24.77
C LEU A 129 8.61 -5.09 25.52
N ALA A 130 7.68 -4.31 26.07
CA ALA A 130 8.01 -3.09 26.81
C ALA A 130 8.99 -3.32 27.98
N ASP A 131 8.91 -4.45 28.67
CA ASP A 131 9.81 -4.81 29.78
C ASP A 131 11.20 -5.34 29.34
N GLY A 132 11.42 -5.43 28.02
CA GLY A 132 12.63 -5.97 27.41
C GLY A 132 12.59 -7.48 27.14
N THR A 133 11.51 -8.19 27.48
CA THR A 133 11.36 -9.62 27.16
C THR A 133 11.37 -9.82 25.66
N VAL A 134 12.22 -10.73 25.17
CA VAL A 134 12.25 -11.12 23.75
C VAL A 134 11.25 -12.25 23.51
N ILE A 135 10.31 -12.00 22.62
CA ILE A 135 9.37 -13.00 22.10
C ILE A 135 9.95 -13.54 20.79
N ASP A 136 10.34 -14.81 20.82
CA ASP A 136 10.76 -15.55 19.64
C ASP A 136 9.57 -16.32 19.07
N CYS A 137 8.99 -15.78 18.01
CA CYS A 137 8.00 -16.43 17.16
C CYS A 137 8.51 -16.47 15.71
N LEU A 138 9.84 -16.52 15.51
CA LEU A 138 10.47 -16.37 14.19
C LEU A 138 10.45 -17.70 13.40
N SER A 139 9.25 -18.25 13.23
CA SER A 139 9.04 -19.46 12.43
C SER A 139 9.28 -19.22 10.95
N THR A 140 9.86 -20.22 10.29
CA THR A 140 9.99 -20.31 8.83
C THR A 140 9.11 -21.41 8.25
N MET A 141 8.10 -21.87 9.02
CA MET A 141 7.21 -22.95 8.58
C MET A 141 6.01 -22.37 7.84
N ARG A 142 5.68 -22.94 6.68
CA ARG A 142 4.47 -22.55 5.93
C ARG A 142 3.18 -22.87 6.68
N LYS A 143 3.21 -23.90 7.52
CA LYS A 143 2.13 -24.37 8.39
C LYS A 143 2.72 -24.77 9.74
N ASP A 144 2.20 -24.18 10.81
CA ASP A 144 2.55 -24.51 12.18
C ASP A 144 1.36 -24.21 13.09
N ASN A 145 0.78 -25.25 13.69
CA ASN A 145 -0.46 -25.17 14.48
C ASN A 145 -0.21 -25.55 15.94
N THR A 146 0.98 -25.31 16.49
CA THR A 146 1.34 -25.69 17.86
C THR A 146 1.01 -24.60 18.89
N GLY A 147 -0.27 -24.26 19.03
CA GLY A 147 -0.77 -23.28 20.01
C GLY A 147 -1.29 -22.00 19.36
N TYR A 148 -1.24 -20.89 20.10
CA TYR A 148 -1.69 -19.59 19.61
C TYR A 148 -0.71 -19.00 18.59
N ASP A 149 -1.25 -18.35 17.57
CA ASP A 149 -0.46 -17.66 16.56
C ASP A 149 -0.06 -16.25 17.07
N LEU A 150 0.84 -16.20 18.05
CA LEU A 150 1.18 -14.97 18.78
C LEU A 150 1.71 -13.85 17.89
N LYS A 151 2.33 -14.17 16.74
CA LYS A 151 2.83 -13.15 15.80
C LYS A 151 1.71 -12.23 15.30
N GLN A 152 0.47 -12.76 15.21
CA GLN A 152 -0.68 -12.01 14.70
C GLN A 152 -1.00 -10.79 15.55
N LEU A 153 -0.71 -10.83 16.85
CA LEU A 153 -0.95 -9.70 17.75
C LEU A 153 -0.04 -8.51 17.44
N PHE A 154 1.13 -8.74 16.85
CA PHE A 154 2.07 -7.66 16.53
C PHE A 154 1.85 -7.08 15.14
N ILE A 155 1.23 -7.84 14.22
CA ILE A 155 0.88 -7.39 12.87
C ILE A 155 -0.29 -6.41 13.00
N GLY A 156 -0.09 -5.14 12.64
CA GLY A 156 -1.08 -4.08 12.84
C GLY A 156 -1.12 -3.50 14.27
N SER A 157 -0.16 -3.82 15.14
CA SER A 157 -0.13 -3.30 16.52
C SER A 157 0.43 -1.88 16.65
N GLU A 158 1.00 -1.34 15.58
CA GLU A 158 1.60 0.01 15.51
C GLU A 158 2.66 0.26 16.60
N GLY A 159 3.37 -0.80 17.03
CA GLY A 159 4.43 -0.71 18.02
C GLY A 159 3.94 -0.59 19.47
N THR A 160 2.63 -0.64 19.71
CA THR A 160 2.03 -0.46 21.06
C THR A 160 2.16 -1.70 21.95
N LEU A 161 2.36 -2.88 21.36
CA LEU A 161 2.52 -4.15 22.09
C LEU A 161 3.97 -4.62 22.18
N GLY A 162 4.87 -4.03 21.40
CA GLY A 162 6.29 -4.37 21.35
C GLY A 162 6.95 -3.91 20.06
N VAL A 163 8.27 -4.06 20.00
CA VAL A 163 9.10 -3.67 18.86
C VAL A 163 9.47 -4.91 18.06
N VAL A 164 8.97 -5.03 16.83
CA VAL A 164 9.40 -6.07 15.89
C VAL A 164 10.86 -5.84 15.52
N THR A 165 11.72 -6.85 15.70
CA THR A 165 13.16 -6.79 15.41
C THR A 165 13.57 -7.63 14.22
N LYS A 166 12.88 -8.74 13.96
CA LYS A 166 13.09 -9.59 12.78
C LYS A 166 11.76 -10.07 12.21
N VAL A 167 11.75 -10.35 10.91
CA VAL A 167 10.58 -10.81 10.17
C VAL A 167 10.98 -11.99 9.30
N SER A 168 10.17 -13.05 9.35
CA SER A 168 10.17 -14.17 8.41
C SER A 168 8.94 -14.04 7.52
N ILE A 169 9.12 -13.96 6.21
CA ILE A 169 8.05 -13.67 5.24
C ILE A 169 8.14 -14.58 4.02
N LEU A 170 6.99 -15.06 3.55
CA LEU A 170 6.88 -15.84 2.32
C LEU A 170 6.89 -14.89 1.11
N THR A 171 7.85 -15.09 0.22
CA THR A 171 7.96 -14.34 -1.03
C THR A 171 7.39 -15.16 -2.19
N PRO A 172 6.45 -14.61 -2.98
CA PRO A 172 5.97 -15.29 -4.18
C PRO A 172 7.06 -15.31 -5.27
N PRO A 173 7.01 -16.30 -6.19
CA PRO A 173 7.80 -16.28 -7.40
C PRO A 173 7.52 -15.01 -8.21
N ARG A 174 8.55 -14.46 -8.83
CA ARG A 174 8.42 -13.31 -9.73
C ARG A 174 7.79 -13.78 -11.04
N SER A 175 6.68 -13.16 -11.42
CA SER A 175 6.00 -13.44 -12.69
C SER A 175 6.89 -13.14 -13.89
N SER A 176 6.89 -14.04 -14.87
CA SER A 176 7.61 -13.88 -16.14
C SER A 176 6.86 -13.03 -17.16
N SER A 177 5.55 -12.86 -16.96
CA SER A 177 4.67 -12.06 -17.80
C SER A 177 3.93 -11.05 -16.92
N LYS A 178 3.94 -9.79 -17.36
CA LYS A 178 3.30 -8.67 -16.67
C LYS A 178 2.72 -7.71 -17.69
N ASN A 179 1.45 -7.38 -17.56
CA ASN A 179 0.76 -6.44 -18.44
C ASN A 179 0.06 -5.36 -17.61
N VAL A 180 0.00 -4.14 -18.15
CA VAL A 180 -0.68 -3.00 -17.51
C VAL A 180 -1.59 -2.34 -18.52
N ALA A 181 -2.85 -2.15 -18.16
CA ALA A 181 -3.82 -1.42 -18.94
C ALA A 181 -4.42 -0.28 -18.12
N LEU A 182 -4.65 0.87 -18.75
CA LEU A 182 -5.41 1.98 -18.19
C LEU A 182 -6.65 2.20 -19.05
N LEU A 183 -7.83 2.18 -18.42
CA LEU A 183 -9.13 2.15 -19.08
C LEU A 183 -9.99 3.31 -18.58
N ALA A 184 -10.67 4.00 -19.49
CA ALA A 184 -11.58 5.09 -19.20
C ALA A 184 -13.04 4.63 -19.15
N CYS A 185 -13.79 5.10 -18.15
CA CYS A 185 -15.21 4.79 -17.94
C CYS A 185 -16.02 6.10 -17.82
N GLU A 186 -17.24 6.13 -18.38
CA GLU A 186 -18.12 7.32 -18.32
C GLU A 186 -18.79 7.50 -16.95
N ASP A 187 -19.04 6.40 -16.24
CA ASP A 187 -19.70 6.39 -14.94
C ASP A 187 -19.11 5.33 -13.99
N PHE A 188 -19.45 5.45 -12.70
CA PHE A 188 -18.95 4.52 -11.68
C PHE A 188 -19.56 3.11 -11.77
N SER A 189 -20.75 2.96 -12.35
CA SER A 189 -21.33 1.62 -12.60
C SER A 189 -20.50 0.87 -13.64
N SER A 190 -19.99 1.56 -14.65
CA SER A 190 -19.07 1.02 -15.65
C SER A 190 -17.73 0.61 -15.06
N VAL A 191 -17.21 1.37 -14.09
CA VAL A 191 -16.03 0.95 -13.29
C VAL A 191 -16.28 -0.37 -12.57
N GLN A 192 -17.43 -0.52 -11.91
CA GLN A 192 -17.80 -1.77 -11.22
C GLN A 192 -17.94 -2.94 -12.21
N LYS A 193 -18.56 -2.72 -13.37
CA LYS A 193 -18.66 -3.73 -14.44
C LYS A 193 -17.29 -4.13 -14.97
N ALA A 194 -16.40 -3.16 -15.23
CA ALA A 194 -15.03 -3.42 -15.69
C ALA A 194 -14.27 -4.30 -14.68
N PHE A 195 -14.44 -4.06 -13.37
CA PHE A 195 -13.87 -4.90 -12.32
C PHE A 195 -14.46 -6.31 -12.28
N VAL A 196 -15.79 -6.44 -12.41
CA VAL A 196 -16.45 -7.76 -12.48
C VAL A 196 -15.97 -8.57 -13.68
N GLU A 197 -15.88 -7.93 -14.85
CA GLU A 197 -15.41 -8.59 -16.07
C GLU A 197 -13.91 -8.93 -16.00
N ALA A 198 -13.09 -8.10 -15.35
CA ALA A 198 -11.68 -8.39 -15.11
C ALA A 198 -11.51 -9.67 -14.29
N LYS A 199 -12.29 -9.84 -13.21
CA LYS A 199 -12.27 -11.07 -12.41
C LYS A 199 -12.69 -12.31 -13.20
N LYS A 200 -13.65 -12.18 -14.13
CA LYS A 200 -14.15 -13.30 -14.94
C LYS A 200 -13.15 -13.72 -16.02
N HIS A 201 -12.59 -12.77 -16.76
CA HIS A 201 -11.76 -13.04 -17.94
C HIS A 201 -10.28 -13.21 -17.60
N LEU A 202 -9.75 -12.39 -16.67
CA LEU A 202 -8.34 -12.43 -16.29
C LEU A 202 -8.11 -13.46 -15.19
N GLY A 203 -9.08 -13.63 -14.29
CA GLY A 203 -9.07 -14.68 -13.27
C GLY A 203 -7.81 -14.65 -12.40
N GLU A 204 -7.08 -15.76 -12.40
CA GLU A 204 -5.93 -15.97 -11.54
C GLU A 204 -4.71 -15.11 -11.88
N VAL A 205 -4.64 -14.51 -13.07
CA VAL A 205 -3.50 -13.66 -13.44
C VAL A 205 -3.69 -12.21 -13.02
N LEU A 206 -4.89 -11.81 -12.60
CA LEU A 206 -5.15 -10.47 -12.08
C LEU A 206 -4.25 -10.19 -10.86
N SER A 207 -3.55 -9.05 -10.85
CA SER A 207 -2.63 -8.68 -9.77
C SER A 207 -2.88 -7.33 -9.13
N ALA A 208 -3.45 -6.37 -9.87
CA ALA A 208 -3.93 -5.11 -9.32
C ALA A 208 -5.18 -4.63 -10.08
N VAL A 209 -6.09 -3.99 -9.36
CA VAL A 209 -7.19 -3.20 -9.94
C VAL A 209 -7.29 -1.94 -9.11
N GLU A 210 -6.81 -0.84 -9.70
CA GLU A 210 -6.79 0.48 -9.09
C GLU A 210 -7.80 1.38 -9.77
N PHE A 211 -8.35 2.32 -9.01
CA PHE A 211 -9.31 3.30 -9.47
C PHE A 211 -8.75 4.71 -9.23
N MET A 212 -9.06 5.63 -10.14
CA MET A 212 -8.90 7.07 -9.91
C MET A 212 -9.96 7.85 -10.69
N ASP A 213 -10.47 8.93 -10.09
CA ASP A 213 -11.35 9.86 -10.79
C ASP A 213 -10.57 10.90 -11.60
N ARG A 214 -11.29 11.65 -12.45
CA ARG A 214 -10.72 12.73 -13.27
C ARG A 214 -10.01 13.79 -12.44
N GLN A 215 -10.54 14.16 -11.28
CA GLN A 215 -9.93 15.19 -10.45
C GLN A 215 -8.58 14.73 -9.88
N SER A 216 -8.43 13.45 -9.57
CA SER A 216 -7.17 12.83 -9.18
C SER A 216 -6.12 12.97 -10.28
N LEU A 217 -6.49 12.59 -11.51
CA LEU A 217 -5.61 12.71 -12.68
C LEU A 217 -5.27 14.17 -12.98
N ASP A 218 -6.25 15.08 -12.96
CA ASP A 218 -6.04 16.52 -13.18
C ASP A 218 -5.04 17.12 -12.19
N ILE A 219 -5.10 16.71 -10.92
CA ILE A 219 -4.13 17.17 -9.92
C ILE A 219 -2.72 16.73 -10.32
N VAL A 220 -2.52 15.46 -10.71
CA VAL A 220 -1.21 14.98 -11.17
C VAL A 220 -0.75 15.76 -12.39
N LEU A 221 -1.59 15.91 -13.43
CA LEU A 221 -1.25 16.65 -14.64
C LEU A 221 -0.94 18.14 -14.38
N SER A 222 -1.55 18.74 -13.36
CA SER A 222 -1.33 20.14 -12.99
C SER A 222 -0.06 20.39 -12.16
N GLN A 223 0.42 19.37 -11.44
CA GLN A 223 1.56 19.50 -10.51
C GLN A 223 2.84 18.83 -11.03
N GLN A 224 2.74 17.99 -12.06
CA GLN A 224 3.84 17.17 -12.54
C GLN A 224 4.13 17.39 -14.02
N ASP A 225 5.29 17.95 -14.35
CA ASP A 225 5.70 18.23 -15.73
C ASP A 225 6.12 16.98 -16.53
N TRP A 226 6.35 15.85 -15.84
CA TRP A 226 6.85 14.62 -16.47
C TRP A 226 5.77 13.83 -17.21
N THR A 227 4.49 14.15 -17.00
CA THR A 227 3.36 13.42 -17.57
C THR A 227 2.39 14.30 -18.34
N LYS A 228 1.52 13.64 -19.12
CA LYS A 228 0.41 14.22 -19.87
C LYS A 228 -0.77 13.26 -19.76
N ASP A 229 -1.93 13.69 -20.23
CA ASP A 229 -3.08 12.81 -20.31
C ASP A 229 -2.72 11.52 -21.06
N PRO A 230 -2.88 10.34 -20.45
CA PRO A 230 -2.48 9.08 -21.07
C PRO A 230 -3.46 8.60 -22.15
N LEU A 231 -4.66 9.16 -22.22
CA LEU A 231 -5.73 8.76 -23.15
C LEU A 231 -6.17 9.95 -24.02
N GLU A 232 -6.77 9.66 -25.17
CA GLU A 232 -7.26 10.71 -26.09
C GLU A 232 -8.62 11.24 -25.67
N THR A 233 -9.43 10.42 -25.01
CA THR A 233 -10.78 10.75 -24.54
C THR A 233 -10.77 11.01 -23.03
N PRO A 234 -10.76 12.28 -22.57
CA PRO A 234 -10.91 12.58 -21.15
C PRO A 234 -12.24 12.05 -20.64
N SER A 235 -12.17 11.24 -19.59
CA SER A 235 -13.33 10.63 -18.95
C SER A 235 -13.39 10.94 -17.46
N PRO A 236 -14.58 10.84 -16.82
CA PRO A 236 -14.71 11.09 -15.38
C PRO A 236 -14.01 10.03 -14.49
N TYR A 237 -13.80 8.81 -15.00
CA TYR A 237 -13.29 7.69 -14.23
C TYR A 237 -12.24 6.87 -14.99
N TYR A 238 -11.26 6.35 -14.26
CA TYR A 238 -10.20 5.51 -14.81
C TYR A 238 -9.97 4.26 -13.94
N VAL A 239 -9.72 3.14 -14.60
CA VAL A 239 -9.35 1.87 -13.97
C VAL A 239 -7.98 1.45 -14.50
N LEU A 240 -7.03 1.22 -13.59
CA LEU A 240 -5.72 0.69 -13.92
C LEU A 240 -5.67 -0.79 -13.51
N ILE A 241 -5.40 -1.65 -14.47
CA ILE A 241 -5.40 -3.11 -14.31
C ILE A 241 -3.99 -3.63 -14.55
N GLU A 242 -3.55 -4.51 -13.67
CA GLU A 242 -2.31 -5.25 -13.83
C GLU A 242 -2.61 -6.75 -13.87
N THR A 243 -1.98 -7.46 -14.81
CA THR A 243 -1.89 -8.92 -14.78
C THR A 243 -0.45 -9.35 -14.55
N SER A 244 -0.28 -10.44 -13.81
CA SER A 244 0.99 -11.09 -13.50
C SER A 244 0.80 -12.61 -13.59
N GLY A 245 1.49 -13.23 -14.54
CA GLY A 245 1.36 -14.65 -14.86
C GLY A 245 2.68 -15.30 -15.26
N SER A 246 2.59 -16.51 -15.81
CA SER A 246 3.75 -17.36 -16.11
C SER A 246 3.97 -17.60 -17.61
N ASN A 247 3.01 -17.19 -18.46
CA ASN A 247 3.06 -17.36 -19.91
C ASN A 247 2.51 -16.10 -20.58
N SER A 248 3.37 -15.38 -21.31
CA SER A 248 3.02 -14.12 -21.97
C SER A 248 1.88 -14.27 -22.97
N ASP A 249 1.82 -15.38 -23.70
CA ASP A 249 0.86 -15.56 -24.79
C ASP A 249 -0.54 -15.78 -24.21
N HIS A 250 -0.68 -16.65 -23.21
CA HIS A 250 -1.95 -16.88 -22.52
C HIS A 250 -2.43 -15.63 -21.78
N ASP A 251 -1.52 -14.91 -21.12
CA ASP A 251 -1.87 -13.70 -20.37
C ASP A 251 -2.33 -12.58 -21.30
N MET A 252 -1.70 -12.43 -22.46
CA MET A 252 -2.10 -11.47 -23.50
C MET A 252 -3.41 -11.88 -24.18
N GLU A 253 -3.64 -13.17 -24.43
CA GLU A 253 -4.91 -13.66 -24.97
C GLU A 253 -6.07 -13.32 -24.02
N LYS A 254 -5.93 -13.63 -22.72
CA LYS A 254 -6.91 -13.24 -21.69
C LYS A 254 -7.14 -11.73 -21.63
N LEU A 255 -6.06 -10.94 -21.71
CA LEU A 255 -6.16 -9.47 -21.69
C LEU A 255 -6.91 -8.96 -22.93
N ASN A 256 -6.61 -9.48 -24.10
CA ASN A 256 -7.29 -9.09 -25.35
C ASN A 256 -8.77 -9.46 -25.32
N GLU A 257 -9.14 -10.68 -24.90
CA GLU A 257 -10.54 -11.09 -24.75
C GLU A 257 -11.30 -10.18 -23.77
N TYR A 258 -10.67 -9.84 -22.65
CA TYR A 258 -11.22 -8.90 -21.68
C TYR A 258 -11.45 -7.52 -22.30
N LEU A 259 -10.45 -6.97 -23.00
CA LEU A 259 -10.53 -5.65 -23.63
C LEU A 259 -11.58 -5.60 -24.73
N GLU A 260 -11.63 -6.62 -25.60
CA GLU A 260 -12.65 -6.75 -26.64
C GLU A 260 -14.06 -6.78 -26.03
N ASN A 261 -14.25 -7.49 -24.91
CA ASN A 261 -15.53 -7.55 -24.21
C ASN A 261 -15.96 -6.19 -23.64
N VAL A 262 -15.09 -5.53 -22.87
CA VAL A 262 -15.45 -4.28 -22.18
C VAL A 262 -15.55 -3.09 -23.14
N MET A 263 -14.76 -3.06 -24.21
CA MET A 263 -14.88 -2.06 -25.28
C MET A 263 -16.13 -2.33 -26.13
N GLY A 264 -16.34 -3.57 -26.57
CA GLY A 264 -17.48 -3.95 -27.42
C GLY A 264 -18.84 -3.80 -26.75
N SER A 265 -18.90 -3.89 -25.42
CA SER A 265 -20.11 -3.66 -24.62
C SER A 265 -20.32 -2.19 -24.21
N GLY A 266 -19.37 -1.30 -24.50
CA GLY A 266 -19.41 0.11 -24.11
C GLY A 266 -19.18 0.36 -22.61
N VAL A 267 -18.65 -0.62 -21.88
CA VAL A 267 -18.25 -0.44 -20.47
C VAL A 267 -17.01 0.46 -20.37
N VAL A 268 -16.08 0.32 -21.32
CA VAL A 268 -14.89 1.16 -21.46
C VAL A 268 -15.00 1.94 -22.76
N VAL A 269 -14.70 3.25 -22.71
CA VAL A 269 -14.82 4.15 -23.87
C VAL A 269 -13.48 4.46 -24.54
N ASP A 270 -12.37 4.33 -23.79
CA ASP A 270 -11.01 4.51 -24.28
C ASP A 270 -10.06 3.72 -23.37
N GLY A 271 -8.88 3.36 -23.85
CA GLY A 271 -7.91 2.64 -23.05
C GLY A 271 -6.58 2.43 -23.75
N THR A 272 -5.54 2.24 -22.96
CA THR A 272 -4.19 1.95 -23.45
C THR A 272 -3.60 0.77 -22.71
N VAL A 273 -2.85 -0.05 -23.43
CA VAL A 273 -2.04 -1.14 -22.88
C VAL A 273 -0.58 -0.75 -23.01
N ALA A 274 0.17 -0.88 -21.92
CA ALA A 274 1.60 -0.63 -21.93
C ALA A 274 2.32 -1.57 -22.90
N GLN A 275 3.12 -1.00 -23.80
CA GLN A 275 3.90 -1.74 -24.81
C GLN A 275 5.22 -2.26 -24.25
N ASP A 276 5.70 -1.66 -23.15
CA ASP A 276 6.94 -2.04 -22.48
C ASP A 276 6.88 -1.72 -20.98
N GLU A 277 7.92 -2.15 -20.25
CA GLU A 277 8.03 -1.95 -18.82
C GLU A 277 8.11 -0.46 -18.43
N ALA A 278 8.69 0.40 -19.28
CA ALA A 278 8.80 1.82 -19.00
C ALA A 278 7.42 2.50 -19.05
N GLN A 279 6.60 2.16 -20.04
CA GLN A 279 5.22 2.63 -20.13
C GLN A 279 4.37 2.07 -18.99
N ALA A 280 4.52 0.79 -18.63
CA ALA A 280 3.82 0.19 -17.50
C ALA A 280 4.13 0.91 -16.18
N ARG A 281 5.42 1.19 -15.92
CA ARG A 281 5.86 1.99 -14.76
C ARG A 281 5.28 3.40 -14.81
N LYS A 282 5.25 4.03 -15.99
CA LYS A 282 4.68 5.37 -16.15
C LYS A 282 3.18 5.42 -15.79
N LEU A 283 2.40 4.44 -16.22
CA LEU A 283 0.97 4.35 -15.89
C LEU A 283 0.74 4.17 -14.39
N PHE A 284 1.52 3.30 -13.73
CA PHE A 284 1.48 3.15 -12.28
C PHE A 284 1.89 4.43 -11.55
N LEU A 285 2.94 5.11 -12.04
CA LEU A 285 3.41 6.34 -11.42
C LEU A 285 2.33 7.42 -11.41
N ILE A 286 1.47 7.51 -12.44
CA ILE A 286 0.32 8.43 -12.43
C ILE A 286 -0.59 8.15 -11.23
N ARG A 287 -0.87 6.87 -10.94
CA ARG A 287 -1.71 6.46 -9.80
C ARG A 287 -1.01 6.65 -8.45
N GLU A 288 0.29 6.38 -8.36
CA GLU A 288 1.08 6.54 -7.12
C GLU A 288 1.29 8.03 -6.75
N ASP A 289 1.55 8.88 -7.76
CA ASP A 289 1.87 10.30 -7.59
C ASP A 289 0.66 11.18 -7.20
N ILE A 290 -0.56 10.64 -7.16
CA ILE A 290 -1.74 11.39 -6.70
C ILE A 290 -1.47 11.98 -5.30
N THR A 291 -0.87 11.19 -4.40
CA THR A 291 -0.54 11.61 -3.04
C THR A 291 0.48 12.75 -3.01
N VAL A 292 1.51 12.67 -3.86
CA VAL A 292 2.57 13.67 -3.98
C VAL A 292 2.03 14.96 -4.58
N ALA A 293 1.22 14.84 -5.63
CA ALA A 293 0.60 15.98 -6.30
C ALA A 293 -0.40 16.72 -5.39
N LEU A 294 -1.18 16.00 -4.58
CA LEU A 294 -2.04 16.60 -3.55
C LEU A 294 -1.25 17.42 -2.53
N ALA A 295 -0.13 16.88 -2.03
CA ALA A 295 0.74 17.55 -1.06
C ALA A 295 1.48 18.74 -1.68
N ALA A 296 1.88 18.65 -2.94
CA ALA A 296 2.50 19.76 -3.68
C ALA A 296 1.55 20.94 -3.87
N ARG A 297 0.24 20.66 -4.04
CA ARG A 297 -0.78 21.69 -4.20
C ARG A 297 -1.03 22.50 -2.92
N GLY A 298 -1.00 21.87 -1.73
CA GLY A 298 -1.27 22.54 -0.46
C GLY A 298 -1.61 21.60 0.70
N TYR A 299 -2.48 22.06 1.61
CA TYR A 299 -2.91 21.26 2.77
C TYR A 299 -3.88 20.15 2.34
N VAL A 300 -3.71 18.96 2.89
CA VAL A 300 -4.50 17.77 2.53
C VAL A 300 -5.19 17.20 3.76
N TYR A 301 -6.53 17.14 3.73
CA TYR A 301 -7.32 16.30 4.62
C TYR A 301 -7.38 14.91 4.00
N LYS A 302 -6.92 13.89 4.74
CA LYS A 302 -6.74 12.54 4.22
C LYS A 302 -7.58 11.56 5.03
N TYR A 303 -8.41 10.80 4.32
CA TYR A 303 -9.20 9.72 4.87
C TYR A 303 -8.89 8.46 4.07
N ASP A 304 -8.62 7.38 4.79
CA ASP A 304 -8.35 6.05 4.26
C ASP A 304 -9.39 5.10 4.85
N VAL A 305 -10.39 4.73 4.05
CA VAL A 305 -11.61 4.06 4.53
C VAL A 305 -11.94 2.84 3.69
N SER A 306 -12.50 1.81 4.32
CA SER A 306 -13.07 0.67 3.62
C SER A 306 -14.58 0.81 3.55
N LEU A 307 -15.12 0.87 2.34
CA LEU A 307 -16.56 1.03 2.09
C LEU A 307 -17.07 -0.10 1.21
N PRO A 308 -18.33 -0.56 1.38
CA PRO A 308 -18.95 -1.46 0.41
C PRO A 308 -18.82 -0.92 -1.01
N ILE A 309 -18.61 -1.81 -1.99
CA ILE A 309 -18.30 -1.42 -3.38
C ILE A 309 -19.38 -0.52 -4.00
N GLU A 310 -20.63 -0.67 -3.56
CA GLU A 310 -21.77 0.15 -3.96
C GLU A 310 -21.74 1.57 -3.38
N GLN A 311 -21.04 1.80 -2.27
CA GLN A 311 -20.85 3.11 -1.65
C GLN A 311 -19.48 3.74 -1.94
N TYR A 312 -18.57 2.99 -2.58
CA TYR A 312 -17.16 3.34 -2.78
C TYR A 312 -16.95 4.79 -3.24
N TYR A 313 -17.67 5.23 -4.27
CA TYR A 313 -17.53 6.58 -4.81
C TYR A 313 -18.53 7.60 -4.25
N LYS A 314 -19.62 7.12 -3.64
CA LYS A 314 -20.70 7.98 -3.15
C LYS A 314 -20.20 8.99 -2.12
N ILE A 315 -19.24 8.58 -1.27
CA ILE A 315 -18.61 9.46 -0.29
C ILE A 315 -17.93 10.68 -0.93
N ALA A 316 -17.36 10.52 -2.13
CA ALA A 316 -16.71 11.61 -2.85
C ALA A 316 -17.73 12.57 -3.45
N GLU A 317 -18.85 12.07 -3.95
CA GLU A 317 -19.97 12.88 -4.45
C GLU A 317 -20.57 13.73 -3.32
N GLU A 318 -20.93 13.11 -2.20
CA GLU A 318 -21.50 13.80 -1.04
C GLU A 318 -20.51 14.81 -0.45
N THR A 319 -19.21 14.47 -0.39
CA THR A 319 -18.18 15.40 0.08
C THR A 319 -18.06 16.62 -0.85
N ARG A 320 -18.17 16.43 -2.18
CA ARG A 320 -18.14 17.55 -3.14
C ARG A 320 -19.35 18.46 -2.99
N GLU A 321 -20.54 17.89 -2.82
CA GLU A 321 -21.75 18.68 -2.59
C GLU A 321 -21.63 19.52 -1.31
N ARG A 322 -21.13 18.90 -0.24
CA ARG A 322 -20.94 19.56 1.06
C ARG A 322 -19.90 20.68 1.02
N LEU A 323 -18.86 20.52 0.21
CA LEU A 323 -17.77 21.48 0.06
C LEU A 323 -17.92 22.41 -1.17
N ALA A 324 -19.03 22.33 -1.90
CA ALA A 324 -19.28 23.13 -3.10
C ALA A 324 -19.05 24.65 -2.95
N PRO A 325 -19.26 25.29 -1.78
CA PRO A 325 -18.94 26.70 -1.57
C PRO A 325 -17.43 27.02 -1.46
N SER A 326 -16.56 26.01 -1.39
CA SER A 326 -15.11 26.16 -1.17
C SER A 326 -14.28 25.88 -2.42
N ASP A 327 -13.03 26.36 -2.45
CA ASP A 327 -12.06 26.03 -3.51
C ASP A 327 -11.37 24.67 -3.29
N ALA A 328 -11.92 23.83 -2.41
CA ALA A 328 -11.37 22.53 -2.09
C ALA A 328 -11.43 21.59 -3.30
N LYS A 329 -10.35 20.84 -3.53
CA LYS A 329 -10.30 19.76 -4.52
C LYS A 329 -10.53 18.43 -3.83
N VAL A 330 -11.68 17.82 -4.08
CA VAL A 330 -12.08 16.53 -3.50
C VAL A 330 -11.78 15.45 -4.51
N VAL A 331 -10.81 14.60 -4.21
CA VAL A 331 -10.42 13.48 -5.07
C VAL A 331 -10.68 12.16 -4.40
N CYS A 332 -11.02 11.17 -5.22
CA CYS A 332 -11.25 9.80 -4.80
C CYS A 332 -10.52 8.85 -5.74
N TYR A 333 -9.67 8.02 -5.15
CA TYR A 333 -8.89 7.01 -5.84
C TYR A 333 -8.64 5.86 -4.86
N GLY A 334 -8.12 4.74 -5.34
CA GLY A 334 -7.73 3.66 -4.45
C GLY A 334 -7.80 2.28 -5.04
N HIS A 335 -7.88 1.32 -4.13
CA HIS A 335 -7.83 -0.10 -4.41
C HIS A 335 -9.28 -0.59 -4.52
N ILE A 336 -9.82 -0.62 -5.74
CA ILE A 336 -11.20 -1.08 -5.92
C ILE A 336 -11.32 -2.59 -5.69
N GLY A 337 -10.21 -3.32 -5.89
CA GLY A 337 -10.13 -4.77 -5.70
C GLY A 337 -10.38 -5.25 -4.26
N ASP A 338 -10.05 -4.44 -3.26
CA ASP A 338 -10.19 -4.75 -1.83
C ASP A 338 -11.12 -3.75 -1.09
N CYS A 339 -11.83 -2.91 -1.86
CA CYS A 339 -12.81 -1.94 -1.35
C CYS A 339 -12.19 -0.86 -0.44
N ASN A 340 -10.95 -0.47 -0.69
CA ASN A 340 -10.27 0.61 0.02
C ASN A 340 -10.27 1.93 -0.78
N VAL A 341 -10.75 2.99 -0.14
CA VAL A 341 -10.98 4.33 -0.69
C VAL A 341 -10.02 5.33 -0.04
N HIS A 342 -9.24 6.01 -0.87
CA HIS A 342 -8.50 7.21 -0.48
C HIS A 342 -9.35 8.43 -0.82
N LEU A 343 -10.08 8.95 0.17
CA LEU A 343 -10.81 10.21 0.05
C LEU A 343 -9.91 11.35 0.52
N ASN A 344 -9.51 12.21 -0.39
CA ASN A 344 -8.56 13.28 -0.10
C ASN A 344 -9.13 14.63 -0.53
N ILE A 345 -8.97 15.63 0.33
CA ILE A 345 -9.45 16.98 0.10
C ILE A 345 -8.24 17.91 0.18
N SER A 346 -7.92 18.59 -0.92
CA SER A 346 -6.80 19.53 -0.98
C SER A 346 -7.29 20.98 -0.99
N THR A 347 -6.72 21.79 -0.11
CA THR A 347 -6.89 23.25 0.01
C THR A 347 -5.51 23.91 -0.05
N LEU A 348 -5.42 25.23 -0.29
CA LEU A 348 -4.10 25.89 -0.38
C LEU A 348 -3.41 25.98 0.98
N LYS A 349 -4.19 25.97 2.07
CA LYS A 349 -3.77 26.04 3.46
C LYS A 349 -4.84 25.36 4.31
N TYR A 350 -4.52 25.05 5.56
CA TYR A 350 -5.52 24.56 6.51
C TYR A 350 -6.67 25.57 6.67
N GLU A 351 -7.90 25.06 6.58
CA GLU A 351 -9.14 25.79 6.78
C GLU A 351 -10.03 25.04 7.78
N GLU A 352 -10.27 25.67 8.94
CA GLU A 352 -11.10 25.08 10.01
C GLU A 352 -12.54 24.80 9.56
N GLN A 353 -13.08 25.62 8.65
CA GLN A 353 -14.42 25.41 8.10
C GLN A 353 -14.52 24.13 7.27
N VAL A 354 -13.48 23.81 6.48
CA VAL A 354 -13.40 22.55 5.71
C VAL A 354 -13.27 21.38 6.67
N PHE A 355 -12.43 21.50 7.70
CA PHE A 355 -12.29 20.48 8.74
C PHE A 355 -13.63 20.16 9.41
N ASN A 356 -14.34 21.17 9.90
CA ASN A 356 -15.64 21.01 10.56
C ASN A 356 -16.76 20.53 9.62
N ALA A 357 -16.60 20.73 8.31
CA ALA A 357 -17.52 20.18 7.32
C ALA A 357 -17.26 18.69 7.07
N LEU A 358 -16.02 18.22 7.22
CA LEU A 358 -15.60 16.84 6.99
C LEU A 358 -15.76 15.95 8.23
N GLU A 359 -15.47 16.49 9.42
CA GLU A 359 -15.52 15.73 10.68
C GLU A 359 -16.64 16.26 11.58
N PRO A 360 -17.57 15.40 12.05
CA PRO A 360 -17.53 13.93 12.01
C PRO A 360 -18.14 13.27 10.76
N PHE A 361 -18.61 14.04 9.77
CA PHE A 361 -19.36 13.52 8.60
C PHE A 361 -18.73 12.30 7.91
N VAL A 362 -17.41 12.28 7.67
CA VAL A 362 -16.74 11.14 7.00
C VAL A 362 -16.76 9.86 7.86
N PHE A 363 -16.93 9.99 9.18
CA PHE A 363 -16.94 8.87 10.13
C PHE A 363 -18.35 8.37 10.47
N GLU A 364 -19.39 9.08 10.05
CA GLU A 364 -20.81 8.73 10.24
C GLU A 364 -21.38 8.05 8.99
#